data_AF-A0A4Y2A1R7-F1
#
_entry.id   AF-A0A4Y2A1R7-F1
#
_cell.length_a   1.000
_cell.length_b   1.000
_cell.length_c   1.000
_cell.angle_alpha   90.00
_cell.angle_beta   90.00
_cell.angle_gamma   90.00
#
_symmetry.space_group_name_H-M   'P 1'
#
loop_
_entity.id
_entity.type
_entity.pdbx_description
1 polymer ?
#
loop_
_entity_poly.entity_id
_entity_poly.type
_entity_poly.pdbx_seq_one_letter_code
_entity_poly.pdbx_strand_id
1 'polypeptide(L)'
;MFINLDGETTGPKSFSGPIGTQLSKCEKLPVVNFESNECEIPEIERKILSKDQQYLLDISYAIKSGSSEDLSVHEPGPLSHSRLLTTTNRVLRLYLSIENPTDEHKILVSYILKSYVPVWFHIEKSKYFTNGPGHVFEVIKSSRFLPENLLKVIDPVIQRNAFFVNPENLPLSAIVDKRDQIRELGFRIIIKAKSQPQKSIS
;
A
#
# COMPACT_ATOMS: atom_id res chain seq x y z
N MET A 1 -4.04 5.77 -9.33
CA MET A 1 -2.71 5.63 -9.94
C MET A 1 -2.71 4.65 -11.10
N PHE A 2 -2.94 3.34 -10.89
CA PHE A 2 -2.90 2.34 -11.96
C PHE A 2 -3.73 2.72 -13.20
N ILE A 3 -5.01 3.08 -13.01
CA ILE A 3 -5.89 3.52 -14.13
C ILE A 3 -5.38 4.79 -14.84
N ASN A 4 -4.67 5.68 -14.15
CA ASN A 4 -4.12 6.89 -14.78
C ASN A 4 -2.84 6.59 -15.58
N LEU A 5 -2.08 5.57 -15.19
CA LEU A 5 -0.86 5.16 -15.89
C LEU A 5 -1.15 4.17 -17.03
N ASP A 6 -2.17 3.35 -16.86
CA ASP A 6 -2.48 2.23 -17.76
C ASP A 6 -3.70 2.49 -18.64
N GLY A 7 -4.71 3.21 -18.13
CA GLY A 7 -6.01 3.38 -18.78
C GLY A 7 -7.15 2.62 -18.08
N GLU A 8 -8.32 2.62 -18.71
CA GLU A 8 -9.55 2.08 -18.12
C GLU A 8 -9.60 0.54 -18.08
N THR A 9 -10.51 -0.01 -17.28
CA THR A 9 -10.73 -1.46 -17.17
C THR A 9 -11.76 -1.94 -18.20
N THR A 10 -11.55 -3.11 -18.83
CA THR A 10 -12.54 -3.70 -19.76
C THR A 10 -13.55 -4.64 -19.09
N GLY A 11 -13.31 -5.03 -17.84
CA GLY A 11 -14.19 -5.92 -17.09
C GLY A 11 -13.62 -6.31 -15.72
N PRO A 12 -14.31 -7.12 -14.90
CA PRO A 12 -13.94 -7.43 -13.50
C PRO A 12 -12.58 -8.11 -13.29
N LYS A 13 -11.98 -8.64 -14.36
CA LYS A 13 -10.72 -9.40 -14.35
C LYS A 13 -9.76 -8.96 -15.46
N SER A 14 -10.04 -7.85 -16.14
CA SER A 14 -9.27 -7.42 -17.31
C SER A 14 -9.11 -5.91 -17.36
N PHE A 15 -7.94 -5.50 -17.82
CA PHE A 15 -7.56 -4.11 -18.05
C PHE A 15 -7.40 -3.89 -19.57
N SER A 16 -7.65 -2.66 -20.04
CA SER A 16 -7.45 -2.30 -21.47
C SER A 16 -6.05 -1.79 -21.78
N GLY A 17 -5.31 -1.38 -20.75
CA GLY A 17 -4.08 -0.63 -20.90
C GLY A 17 -2.84 -1.45 -21.26
N PRO A 18 -1.75 -0.79 -21.71
CA PRO A 18 -0.51 -1.45 -22.11
C PRO A 18 0.12 -2.33 -21.02
N ILE A 19 0.06 -1.90 -19.75
CA ILE A 19 0.54 -2.64 -18.58
C ILE A 19 -0.50 -3.69 -18.16
N GLY A 20 -1.77 -3.28 -18.06
CA GLY A 20 -2.83 -4.11 -17.53
C GLY A 20 -3.17 -5.33 -18.38
N THR A 21 -3.05 -5.22 -19.71
CA THR A 21 -3.21 -6.35 -20.63
C THR A 21 -2.13 -7.42 -20.40
N GLN A 22 -0.91 -7.01 -20.05
CA GLN A 22 0.21 -7.91 -19.77
C GLN A 22 0.09 -8.60 -18.42
N LEU A 23 -0.56 -7.98 -17.43
CA LEU A 23 -0.77 -8.59 -16.12
C LEU A 23 -1.38 -9.98 -16.24
N SER A 24 -2.36 -10.19 -17.13
CA SER A 24 -3.03 -11.48 -17.33
C SER A 24 -2.07 -12.66 -17.56
N LYS A 25 -0.92 -12.42 -18.20
CA LYS A 25 0.05 -13.44 -18.63
C LYS A 25 1.35 -13.42 -17.83
N CYS A 26 1.52 -12.49 -16.89
CA CYS A 26 2.81 -12.23 -16.24
C CYS A 26 3.40 -13.46 -15.50
N GLU A 27 2.54 -14.36 -15.01
CA GLU A 27 2.93 -15.60 -14.33
C GLU A 27 3.69 -16.58 -15.23
N LYS A 28 3.40 -16.57 -16.55
CA LYS A 28 4.02 -17.48 -17.52
C LYS A 28 5.30 -16.93 -18.14
N LEU A 29 5.60 -15.66 -17.91
CA LEU A 29 6.79 -15.01 -18.47
C LEU A 29 8.03 -15.41 -17.67
N PRO A 30 9.18 -15.66 -18.32
CA PRO A 30 10.42 -15.91 -17.59
C PRO A 30 10.82 -14.68 -16.76
N VAL A 31 11.55 -14.91 -15.67
CA VAL A 31 12.22 -13.81 -14.97
C VAL A 31 13.47 -13.43 -15.76
N VAL A 32 13.67 -12.14 -15.97
CA VAL A 32 14.81 -11.55 -16.67
C VAL A 32 15.64 -10.70 -15.70
N ASN A 33 16.73 -10.11 -16.17
CA ASN A 33 17.48 -9.14 -15.35
C ASN A 33 16.64 -7.88 -15.11
N PHE A 34 16.60 -7.39 -13.88
CA PHE A 34 15.87 -6.18 -13.50
C PHE A 34 16.70 -5.29 -12.57
N GLU A 35 16.38 -4.00 -12.56
CA GLU A 35 16.97 -3.05 -11.62
C GLU A 35 16.36 -3.19 -10.23
N SER A 36 17.21 -3.14 -9.20
CA SER A 36 16.75 -3.12 -7.82
C SER A 36 16.02 -1.82 -7.48
N ASN A 37 15.17 -1.87 -6.46
CA ASN A 37 14.46 -0.70 -5.98
C ASN A 37 14.46 -0.64 -4.45
N GLU A 38 14.66 0.55 -3.90
CA GLU A 38 14.62 0.76 -2.46
C GLU A 38 13.23 0.47 -1.90
N CYS A 39 13.19 -0.33 -0.84
CA CYS A 39 11.97 -0.74 -0.16
C CYS A 39 12.22 -0.85 1.35
N GLU A 40 11.34 -0.24 2.14
CA GLU A 40 11.26 -0.47 3.58
C GLU A 40 10.35 -1.67 3.83
N ILE A 41 10.95 -2.83 4.07
CA ILE A 41 10.20 -4.06 4.37
C ILE A 41 10.20 -4.24 5.88
N PRO A 42 9.04 -4.10 6.56
CA PRO A 42 8.99 -4.28 8.01
C PRO A 42 9.30 -5.72 8.41
N GLU A 43 9.95 -5.89 9.56
CA GLU A 43 10.09 -7.20 10.18
C GLU A 43 8.73 -7.75 10.63
N ILE A 44 8.33 -8.86 10.01
CA ILE A 44 7.05 -9.53 10.24
C ILE A 44 7.21 -11.06 10.26
N GLU A 45 6.50 -11.72 11.16
CA GLU A 45 6.53 -13.18 11.28
C GLU A 45 5.78 -13.83 10.11
N ARG A 46 6.50 -14.57 9.25
CA ARG A 46 5.91 -15.20 8.04
C ARG A 46 4.67 -16.08 8.33
N LYS A 47 4.62 -16.73 9.50
CA LYS A 47 3.53 -17.62 9.90
C LYS A 47 2.17 -16.93 10.07
N ILE A 48 2.14 -15.61 10.27
CA ILE A 48 0.89 -14.84 10.40
C ILE A 48 0.37 -14.35 9.04
N LEU A 49 1.13 -14.55 7.96
CA LEU A 49 0.81 -14.08 6.61
C LEU A 49 0.11 -15.16 5.78
N SER A 50 -0.88 -14.74 4.99
CA SER A 50 -1.47 -15.59 3.95
C SER A 50 -0.46 -15.87 2.82
N LYS A 51 -0.77 -16.85 1.95
CA LYS A 51 0.08 -17.17 0.80
C LYS A 51 0.36 -15.95 -0.09
N ASP A 52 -0.67 -15.16 -0.39
CA ASP A 52 -0.54 -13.97 -1.24
C ASP A 52 0.30 -12.86 -0.56
N GLN A 53 0.25 -12.78 0.78
CA GLN A 53 1.05 -11.82 1.55
C GLN A 53 2.51 -12.25 1.69
N GLN A 54 2.75 -13.56 1.83
CA GLN A 54 4.11 -14.11 1.78
C GLN A 54 4.73 -13.88 0.40
N TYR A 55 3.95 -14.09 -0.67
CA TYR A 55 4.39 -13.76 -2.02
C TYR A 55 4.78 -12.28 -2.16
N LEU A 56 3.95 -11.35 -1.67
CA LEU A 56 4.25 -9.91 -1.67
C LEU A 56 5.56 -9.62 -0.94
N LEU A 57 5.79 -10.27 0.20
CA LEU A 57 7.01 -10.11 0.99
C LEU A 57 8.24 -10.59 0.21
N ASP A 58 8.17 -11.80 -0.35
CA ASP A 58 9.29 -12.41 -1.08
C ASP A 58 9.64 -11.65 -2.34
N ILE A 59 8.63 -11.22 -3.11
CA ILE A 59 8.89 -10.44 -4.32
C ILE A 59 9.43 -9.04 -4.01
N SER A 60 9.01 -8.44 -2.89
CA SER A 60 9.58 -7.17 -2.44
C SER A 60 11.05 -7.32 -2.06
N TYR A 61 11.43 -8.42 -1.40
CA TYR A 61 12.83 -8.72 -1.07
C TYR A 61 13.68 -8.94 -2.30
N ALA A 62 13.18 -9.68 -3.29
CA ALA A 62 13.88 -9.92 -4.54
C ALA A 62 14.14 -8.63 -5.33
N ILE A 63 13.14 -7.74 -5.42
CA ILE A 63 13.33 -6.44 -6.08
C ILE A 63 14.31 -5.57 -5.29
N LYS A 64 14.26 -5.62 -3.96
CA LYS A 64 15.22 -4.89 -3.12
C LYS A 64 16.66 -5.39 -3.30
N SER A 65 16.87 -6.69 -3.41
CA SER A 65 18.19 -7.29 -3.58
C SER A 65 18.72 -7.28 -5.01
N GLY A 66 17.83 -7.15 -6.01
CA GLY A 66 18.19 -7.33 -7.42
C GLY A 66 18.41 -8.79 -7.82
N SER A 67 18.05 -9.76 -6.96
CA SER A 67 18.19 -11.20 -7.23
C SER A 67 16.83 -11.90 -7.17
N SER A 68 16.59 -12.82 -8.10
CA SER A 68 15.36 -13.60 -8.22
C SER A 68 15.52 -15.09 -7.90
N GLU A 69 16.63 -15.49 -7.27
CA GLU A 69 17.03 -16.90 -7.11
C GLU A 69 15.93 -17.82 -6.53
N ASP A 70 14.95 -17.27 -5.79
CA ASP A 70 13.89 -18.05 -5.14
C ASP A 70 12.44 -17.80 -5.64
N LEU A 71 12.22 -16.92 -6.64
CA LEU A 71 10.85 -16.51 -7.01
C LEU A 71 10.18 -17.34 -8.11
N SER A 72 10.93 -18.12 -8.88
CA SER A 72 10.40 -18.84 -10.05
C SER A 72 9.40 -19.94 -9.70
N VAL A 73 9.30 -20.32 -8.42
CA VAL A 73 8.45 -21.43 -7.94
C VAL A 73 7.06 -20.95 -7.50
N HIS A 74 6.87 -19.65 -7.27
CA HIS A 74 5.65 -19.12 -6.67
C HIS A 74 4.80 -18.32 -7.67
N GLU A 75 3.50 -18.59 -7.67
CA GLU A 75 2.53 -17.87 -8.51
C GLU A 75 1.91 -16.69 -7.73
N PRO A 76 1.74 -15.52 -8.36
CA PRO A 76 1.23 -14.29 -7.71
C PRO A 76 -0.27 -14.31 -7.33
N GLY A 77 -0.94 -15.46 -7.46
CA GLY A 77 -2.38 -15.62 -7.26
C GLY A 77 -3.23 -15.09 -8.44
N PRO A 78 -4.52 -15.43 -8.50
CA PRO A 78 -5.40 -15.02 -9.59
C PRO A 78 -5.71 -13.51 -9.54
N LEU A 79 -5.79 -12.88 -10.72
CA LEU A 79 -6.13 -11.46 -10.83
C LEU A 79 -7.58 -11.21 -10.42
N SER A 80 -7.78 -10.25 -9.52
CA SER A 80 -9.09 -9.80 -9.07
C SER A 80 -9.05 -8.31 -8.73
N HIS A 81 -9.91 -7.51 -9.36
CA HIS A 81 -10.00 -6.07 -9.08
C HIS A 81 -10.38 -5.76 -7.64
N SER A 82 -11.18 -6.64 -7.01
CA SER A 82 -11.58 -6.52 -5.62
C SER A 82 -10.45 -6.80 -4.63
N ARG A 83 -9.34 -7.39 -5.09
CA ARG A 83 -8.19 -7.78 -4.28
C ARG A 83 -6.94 -7.06 -4.76
N LEU A 84 -6.77 -5.83 -4.26
CA LEU A 84 -5.61 -4.97 -4.55
C LEU A 84 -4.26 -5.70 -4.38
N LEU A 85 -4.18 -6.62 -3.42
CA LEU A 85 -2.99 -7.45 -3.17
C LEU A 85 -2.57 -8.29 -4.39
N THR A 86 -3.49 -9.03 -5.04
CA THR A 86 -3.10 -9.89 -6.17
C THR A 86 -2.76 -9.08 -7.41
N THR A 87 -3.42 -7.93 -7.61
CA THR A 87 -3.04 -6.98 -8.67
C THR A 87 -1.63 -6.45 -8.43
N THR A 88 -1.30 -6.09 -7.19
CA THR A 88 0.04 -5.63 -6.78
C THR A 88 1.10 -6.71 -7.02
N ASN A 89 0.84 -7.93 -6.58
CA ASN A 89 1.73 -9.08 -6.80
C ASN A 89 2.01 -9.30 -8.29
N ARG A 90 0.97 -9.20 -9.13
CA ARG A 90 1.10 -9.36 -10.58
C ARG A 90 1.86 -8.21 -11.24
N VAL A 91 1.70 -6.98 -10.77
CA VAL A 91 2.49 -5.83 -11.24
C VAL A 91 3.97 -6.03 -10.93
N LEU A 92 4.30 -6.41 -9.70
CA LEU A 92 5.69 -6.70 -9.33
C LEU A 92 6.22 -7.87 -10.15
N ARG A 93 5.44 -8.96 -10.31
CA ARG A 93 5.84 -10.12 -11.12
C ARG A 93 6.08 -9.76 -12.58
N LEU A 94 5.30 -8.84 -13.14
CA LEU A 94 5.46 -8.33 -14.48
C LEU A 94 6.77 -7.53 -14.62
N TYR A 95 7.12 -6.71 -13.63
CA TYR A 95 8.38 -5.96 -13.64
C TYR A 95 9.62 -6.86 -13.72
N LEU A 96 9.59 -8.01 -13.03
CA LEU A 96 10.66 -9.02 -13.12
C LEU A 96 10.73 -9.73 -14.49
N SER A 97 9.73 -9.55 -15.35
CA SER A 97 9.60 -10.25 -16.64
C SER A 97 9.84 -9.36 -17.85
N ILE A 98 10.20 -8.09 -17.64
CA ILE A 98 10.38 -7.11 -18.72
C ILE A 98 11.83 -6.66 -18.75
N GLU A 99 12.52 -6.87 -19.87
CA GLU A 99 13.94 -6.48 -20.02
C GLU A 99 14.13 -4.96 -20.01
N ASN A 100 13.17 -4.22 -20.59
CA ASN A 100 13.22 -2.76 -20.73
C ASN A 100 11.94 -2.13 -20.15
N PRO A 101 11.80 -2.02 -18.81
CA PRO A 101 10.63 -1.44 -18.19
C PRO A 101 10.51 0.06 -18.51
N THR A 102 9.33 0.51 -18.90
CA THR A 102 9.05 1.94 -19.13
C THR A 102 9.03 2.72 -17.82
N ASP A 103 9.07 4.05 -17.89
CA ASP A 103 8.98 4.91 -16.70
C ASP A 103 7.70 4.66 -15.89
N GLU A 104 6.58 4.37 -16.55
CA GLU A 104 5.32 4.03 -15.89
C GLU A 104 5.44 2.74 -15.07
N HIS A 105 6.17 1.73 -15.57
CA HIS A 105 6.46 0.51 -14.83
C HIS A 105 7.30 0.83 -13.59
N LYS A 106 8.39 1.58 -13.76
CA LYS A 106 9.31 1.94 -12.67
C LYS A 106 8.61 2.77 -11.59
N ILE A 107 7.76 3.73 -11.99
CA ILE A 107 6.97 4.56 -11.09
C ILE A 107 5.97 3.72 -10.29
N LEU A 108 5.26 2.80 -10.96
CA LEU A 108 4.27 1.94 -10.31
C LEU A 108 4.93 0.99 -9.30
N VAL A 109 6.04 0.35 -9.67
CA VAL A 109 6.83 -0.52 -8.79
C VAL A 109 7.37 0.27 -7.59
N SER A 110 7.91 1.46 -7.83
CA SER A 110 8.39 2.34 -6.76
C SER A 110 7.27 2.69 -5.78
N TYR A 111 6.07 3.03 -6.26
CA TYR A 111 4.93 3.31 -5.38
C TYR A 111 4.50 2.10 -4.57
N ILE A 112 4.48 0.92 -5.19
CA ILE A 112 4.14 -0.30 -4.49
C ILE A 112 5.15 -0.57 -3.37
N LEU A 113 6.44 -0.51 -3.66
CA LEU A 113 7.50 -0.85 -2.71
C LEU A 113 7.69 0.22 -1.63
N LYS A 114 7.59 1.51 -1.98
CA LYS A 114 7.84 2.60 -1.04
C LYS A 114 6.62 2.99 -0.22
N SER A 115 5.41 2.81 -0.74
CA SER A 115 4.18 3.26 -0.06
C SER A 115 3.25 2.12 0.32
N TYR A 116 2.93 1.21 -0.61
CA TYR A 116 1.93 0.18 -0.37
C TYR A 116 2.43 -0.93 0.57
N VAL A 117 3.59 -1.52 0.25
CA VAL A 117 4.19 -2.65 0.97
C VAL A 117 4.45 -2.33 2.46
N PRO A 118 5.10 -1.22 2.84
CA PRO A 118 5.38 -0.91 4.24
C PRO A 118 4.08 -0.74 5.03
N VAL A 119 3.12 0.00 4.48
CA VAL A 119 1.82 0.26 5.12
C VAL A 119 1.02 -1.03 5.28
N TRP A 120 0.99 -1.88 4.25
CA TRP A 120 0.29 -3.16 4.30
C TRP A 120 0.79 -4.02 5.46
N PHE A 121 2.11 -4.18 5.59
CA PHE A 121 2.68 -4.97 6.68
C PHE A 121 2.59 -4.29 8.05
N HIS A 122 2.60 -2.95 8.11
CA HIS A 122 2.29 -2.22 9.35
C HIS A 122 0.85 -2.47 9.83
N ILE A 123 -0.12 -2.50 8.92
CA ILE A 123 -1.52 -2.84 9.24
C ILE A 123 -1.61 -4.28 9.74
N GLU A 124 -0.95 -5.23 9.06
CA GLU A 124 -0.95 -6.63 9.49
C GLU A 124 -0.35 -6.83 10.89
N LYS A 125 0.70 -6.06 11.23
CA LYS A 125 1.32 -6.09 12.55
C LYS A 125 0.46 -5.39 13.61
N SER A 126 -0.29 -4.35 13.24
CA SER A 126 -0.98 -3.47 14.18
C SER A 126 -2.40 -3.15 13.71
N LYS A 127 -3.29 -4.11 13.93
CA LYS A 127 -4.69 -4.07 13.48
C LYS A 127 -5.61 -3.23 14.35
N TYR A 128 -5.13 -2.71 15.49
CA TYR A 128 -5.99 -1.92 16.36
C TYR A 128 -6.36 -0.59 15.70
N PHE A 129 -7.62 -0.23 15.87
CA PHE A 129 -8.20 1.01 15.37
C PHE A 129 -7.40 2.27 15.74
N THR A 130 -6.84 2.29 16.95
CA THR A 130 -6.02 3.39 17.47
C THR A 130 -4.73 3.62 16.68
N ASN A 131 -4.26 2.64 15.89
CA ASN A 131 -3.12 2.81 14.99
C ASN A 131 -3.52 3.33 13.61
N GLY A 132 -4.82 3.35 13.30
CA GLY A 132 -5.36 3.74 12.01
C GLY A 132 -4.85 5.12 11.53
N PRO A 133 -4.88 6.19 12.36
CA PRO A 133 -4.28 7.47 11.99
C PRO A 133 -2.81 7.39 11.60
N GLY A 134 -2.02 6.57 12.31
CA GLY A 134 -0.61 6.36 12.01
C GLY A 134 -0.42 5.70 10.63
N HIS A 135 -1.25 4.71 10.30
CA HIS A 135 -1.20 4.05 8.99
C HIS A 135 -1.52 5.03 7.85
N VAL A 136 -2.52 5.90 8.02
CA VAL A 136 -2.86 6.91 7.01
C VAL A 136 -1.75 7.95 6.87
N PHE A 137 -1.17 8.40 7.99
CA PHE A 137 -0.02 9.29 7.97
C PHE A 137 1.17 8.67 7.21
N GLU A 138 1.43 7.38 7.40
CA GLU A 138 2.51 6.68 6.71
C GLU A 138 2.27 6.60 5.20
N VAL A 139 1.04 6.33 4.73
CA VAL A 139 0.70 6.39 3.30
C VAL A 139 0.93 7.79 2.72
N ILE A 140 0.51 8.82 3.45
CA ILE A 140 0.70 10.22 3.04
C ILE A 140 2.19 10.51 2.89
N LYS A 141 2.98 10.25 3.93
CA LYS A 141 4.41 10.53 3.96
C LYS A 141 5.16 9.76 2.86
N SER A 142 4.92 8.46 2.79
CA SER A 142 5.62 7.56 1.88
C SER A 142 5.27 7.75 0.41
N SER A 143 4.15 8.41 0.08
CA SER A 143 3.79 8.72 -1.31
C SER A 143 4.34 10.04 -1.85
N ARG A 144 4.94 10.90 -0.99
CA ARG A 144 5.41 12.25 -1.37
C ARG A 144 6.60 12.28 -2.34
N PHE A 145 7.24 11.15 -2.61
CA PHE A 145 8.27 11.07 -3.66
C PHE A 145 7.68 11.14 -5.07
N LEU A 146 6.37 10.94 -5.23
CA LEU A 146 5.71 10.98 -6.53
C LEU A 146 5.61 12.40 -7.09
N PRO A 147 5.61 12.55 -8.42
CA PRO A 147 5.39 13.84 -9.06
C PRO A 147 3.97 14.37 -8.82
N GLU A 148 3.81 15.69 -8.88
CA GLU A 148 2.58 16.40 -8.50
C GLU A 148 1.34 15.92 -9.28
N ASN A 149 1.48 15.60 -10.56
CA ASN A 149 0.39 15.08 -11.39
C ASN A 149 -0.15 13.74 -10.86
N LEU A 150 0.71 12.88 -10.30
CA LEU A 150 0.31 11.61 -9.71
C LEU A 150 -0.21 11.78 -8.28
N LEU A 151 0.33 12.73 -7.52
CA LEU A 151 -0.21 13.10 -6.21
C LEU A 151 -1.66 13.60 -6.32
N LYS A 152 -1.98 14.42 -7.32
CA LYS A 152 -3.37 14.86 -7.62
C LYS A 152 -4.35 13.70 -7.82
N VAL A 153 -3.85 12.53 -8.24
CA VAL A 153 -4.66 11.31 -8.42
C VAL A 153 -4.76 10.51 -7.12
N ILE A 154 -3.69 10.45 -6.33
CA ILE A 154 -3.59 9.58 -5.15
C ILE A 154 -4.16 10.24 -3.89
N ASP A 155 -3.93 11.53 -3.69
CA ASP A 155 -4.41 12.25 -2.51
C ASP A 155 -5.94 12.13 -2.32
N PRO A 156 -6.78 12.27 -3.36
CA PRO A 156 -8.22 12.04 -3.21
C PRO A 156 -8.58 10.59 -2.82
N VAL A 157 -7.78 9.61 -3.29
CA VAL A 157 -7.98 8.20 -2.93
C VAL A 157 -7.62 7.96 -1.47
N ILE A 158 -6.52 8.56 -0.98
CA ILE A 158 -6.15 8.51 0.43
C ILE A 158 -7.25 9.15 1.27
N GLN A 159 -7.69 10.36 0.90
CA GLN A 159 -8.75 11.09 1.62
C GLN A 159 -10.05 10.28 1.71
N ARG A 160 -10.51 9.67 0.62
CA ARG A 160 -11.72 8.85 0.62
C ARG A 160 -11.61 7.62 1.54
N ASN A 161 -10.39 7.10 1.75
CA ASN A 161 -10.14 5.95 2.60
C ASN A 161 -9.65 6.32 4.02
N ALA A 162 -9.56 7.61 4.35
CA ALA A 162 -9.02 8.12 5.61
C ALA A 162 -10.03 8.08 6.78
N PHE A 163 -10.97 7.13 6.79
CA PHE A 163 -11.98 6.98 7.86
C PHE A 163 -11.35 6.90 9.27
N PHE A 164 -10.17 6.30 9.38
CA PHE A 164 -9.44 6.23 10.64
C PHE A 164 -8.99 7.61 11.17
N VAL A 165 -8.97 8.64 10.33
CA VAL A 165 -8.54 10.02 10.66
C VAL A 165 -9.74 10.93 10.93
N ASN A 166 -10.94 10.38 11.16
CA ASN A 166 -12.04 11.22 11.60
C ASN A 166 -11.70 11.94 12.92
N PRO A 167 -12.25 13.14 13.17
CA PRO A 167 -11.94 13.93 14.35
C PRO A 167 -12.12 13.18 15.67
N GLU A 168 -13.08 12.27 15.76
CA GLU A 168 -13.33 11.43 16.94
C GLU A 168 -12.24 10.37 17.18
N ASN A 169 -11.50 9.97 16.14
CA ASN A 169 -10.52 8.89 16.19
C ASN A 169 -9.11 9.37 16.51
N LEU A 170 -8.80 10.61 16.16
CA LEU A 170 -7.49 11.21 16.43
C LEU A 170 -7.14 11.24 17.93
N PRO A 171 -8.03 11.66 18.86
CA PRO A 171 -7.73 11.61 20.29
C PRO A 171 -7.57 10.17 20.81
N LEU A 172 -8.30 9.20 20.23
CA LEU A 172 -8.18 7.79 20.62
C LEU A 172 -6.81 7.20 20.26
N SER A 173 -6.23 7.63 19.14
CA SER A 173 -4.85 7.31 18.80
C SER A 173 -3.87 7.99 19.75
N ALA A 174 -4.10 9.26 20.07
CA ALA A 174 -3.23 10.04 20.96
C ALA A 174 -3.13 9.45 22.38
N ILE A 175 -4.24 8.97 22.97
CA ILE A 175 -4.23 8.43 24.35
C ILE A 175 -3.45 7.12 24.50
N VAL A 176 -3.17 6.40 23.40
CA VAL A 176 -2.34 5.18 23.41
C VAL A 176 -0.94 5.42 22.86
N ASP A 177 -0.56 6.66 22.56
CA ASP A 177 0.76 7.00 22.04
C ASP A 177 1.85 6.67 23.07
N LYS A 178 3.03 6.24 22.59
CA LYS A 178 4.16 5.92 23.46
C LYS A 178 4.70 7.15 24.19
N ARG A 179 4.49 8.36 23.66
CA ARG A 179 4.98 9.63 24.21
C ARG A 179 3.97 10.21 25.19
N ASP A 180 4.42 10.45 26.41
CA ASP A 180 3.60 10.95 27.53
C ASP A 180 2.88 12.25 27.19
N GLN A 181 3.59 13.19 26.56
CA GLN A 181 3.05 14.49 26.16
C GLN A 181 1.88 14.39 25.17
N ILE A 182 1.92 13.40 24.27
CA ILE A 182 0.85 13.16 23.28
C ILE A 182 -0.36 12.51 23.96
N ARG A 183 -0.13 11.58 24.89
CA ARG A 183 -1.22 11.01 25.68
C ARG A 183 -1.95 12.07 26.50
N GLU A 184 -1.19 12.94 27.17
CA GLU A 184 -1.75 14.04 27.95
C GLU A 184 -2.56 15.00 27.07
N LEU A 185 -2.08 15.32 25.86
CA LEU A 185 -2.83 16.10 24.89
C LEU A 185 -4.15 15.40 24.49
N GLY A 186 -4.10 14.10 24.21
CA GLY A 186 -5.29 13.28 23.90
C GLY A 186 -6.34 13.35 25.01
N PHE A 187 -5.93 13.16 26.27
CA PHE A 187 -6.82 13.28 27.42
C PHE A 187 -7.42 14.69 27.56
N ARG A 188 -6.61 15.74 27.40
CA ARG A 188 -7.08 17.13 27.45
C ARG A 188 -8.13 17.42 26.39
N ILE A 189 -7.94 16.94 25.15
CA ILE A 189 -8.92 17.10 24.06
C ILE A 189 -10.23 16.42 24.43
N ILE A 190 -10.18 15.18 24.93
CA ILE A 190 -11.38 14.42 25.31
C ILE A 190 -12.13 15.10 26.47
N ILE A 191 -11.43 15.51 27.51
CA ILE A 191 -12.03 16.20 28.67
C ILE A 191 -12.69 17.50 28.21
N LYS A 192 -12.01 18.29 27.38
CA LYS A 192 -12.56 19.54 26.83
C LYS A 192 -13.81 19.28 25.99
N ALA A 193 -13.79 18.26 25.12
CA ALA A 193 -14.95 17.91 24.31
C ALA A 193 -16.17 17.51 25.16
N LYS A 194 -15.96 16.74 26.25
CA LYS A 194 -17.03 16.35 27.18
C LYS A 194 -17.62 17.52 27.97
N SER A 195 -16.85 18.58 28.19
CA SER A 195 -17.31 19.77 28.91
C SER A 195 -18.14 20.75 28.06
N GLN A 196 -18.21 20.54 26.74
CA GLN A 196 -19.01 21.41 25.87
C GLN A 196 -20.49 21.01 25.90
N PRO A 197 -21.42 21.98 25.92
CA PRO A 197 -22.85 21.68 25.84
C PRO A 197 -23.15 21.01 24.50
N GLN A 198 -23.84 19.86 24.56
CA GLN A 198 -24.35 19.19 23.36
C GLN A 198 -25.32 20.13 22.64
N LYS A 199 -25.01 20.51 21.40
CA LYS A 199 -25.99 21.16 20.53
C LYS A 199 -27.10 20.14 20.26
N SER A 200 -28.33 20.49 20.61
CA SER A 200 -29.51 19.74 20.22
C SER A 200 -29.54 19.61 18.70
N ILE A 201 -29.48 18.38 18.20
CA ILE A 201 -29.73 18.10 16.79
C ILE A 201 -31.24 18.22 16.62
N SER A 202 -31.69 19.39 16.15
CA SER A 202 -33.08 19.65 15.75
C SER A 202 -33.35 19.09 14.36
#